data_AF-R7AVZ2-F1
#
_entry.id   AF-R7AVZ2-F1
#
_cell.length_a   1.000
_cell.length_b   1.000
_cell.length_c   1.000
_cell.angle_alpha   90.00
_cell.angle_beta   90.00
_cell.angle_gamma   90.00
#
_symmetry.space_group_name_H-M   'P 1'
#
loop_
_entity.id
_entity.type
_entity.pdbx_description
1 polymer ?
#
loop_
_entity_poly.entity_id
_entity_poly.type
_entity_poly.pdbx_seq_one_letter_code
_entity_poly.pdbx_strand_id
1 'polypeptide(L)'
;MQKNKTFIRKKIVSVFFCSLFLFLILGGRLVYLMVFQSDYYTGQARELHERERSIKAARGRILDTNGKVIADNKTVCTISVIHNQIKDPDRIVEVLSKELELSEEYVRKRVEKYSSIERIKSNVEKEKGDAIRAYQLEGVKVDEDYKRYYPYGELASKVLGFTGGDNQGIIGLEVKYEEYLKGQEGTILTMTDARGVEIAELGEEREEPVPGRDLYISLDMNIQSYATQLARQVMETKQAERVSILVMNPKNGEIMAMADVPEFDLNHPYELPEGTDMAGLSEEKKQELLNRMWRNGCINDTYEPGSTFKVITAAAGLEAGVVTPQDQFSCPGFIMVEDRRIRCHKTTGHGAENFVQATMNSCNKKGSILDVQNAAFAGSFLILK
;
A
#
# COMPACT_ATOMS: atom_id res chain seq x y z
N MET A 1 57.12 75.01 -14.69
CA MET A 1 56.81 73.63 -15.20
C MET A 1 56.86 72.50 -14.15
N GLN A 2 57.40 72.69 -12.92
CA GLN A 2 57.49 71.61 -11.92
C GLN A 2 56.20 71.31 -11.12
N LYS A 3 55.34 72.30 -10.84
CA LYS A 3 54.08 72.11 -10.07
C LYS A 3 53.10 71.12 -10.73
N ASN A 4 53.03 71.10 -12.07
CA ASN A 4 52.13 70.18 -12.81
C ASN A 4 52.59 68.71 -12.74
N LYS A 5 53.90 68.43 -12.63
CA LYS A 5 54.42 67.05 -12.54
C LYS A 5 54.06 66.38 -11.19
N THR A 6 54.09 67.14 -10.09
CA THR A 6 53.69 66.65 -8.75
C THR A 6 52.18 66.47 -8.60
N PHE A 7 51.37 67.32 -9.25
CA PHE A 7 49.90 67.21 -9.20
C PHE A 7 49.39 66.00 -9.98
N ILE A 8 49.96 65.74 -11.17
CA ILE A 8 49.64 64.55 -11.97
C ILE A 8 50.10 63.27 -11.25
N ARG A 9 51.30 63.24 -10.65
CA ARG A 9 51.77 62.10 -9.85
C ARG A 9 50.87 61.80 -8.63
N LYS A 10 50.41 62.82 -7.90
CA LYS A 10 49.46 62.63 -6.79
C LYS A 10 48.13 62.03 -7.28
N LYS A 11 47.57 62.51 -8.40
CA LYS A 11 46.35 61.94 -8.99
C LYS A 11 46.54 60.48 -9.43
N ILE A 12 47.67 60.16 -10.07
CA ILE A 12 47.98 58.78 -10.48
C ILE A 12 48.10 57.86 -9.25
N VAL A 13 48.77 58.30 -8.18
CA VAL A 13 48.88 57.53 -6.93
C VAL A 13 47.52 57.35 -6.26
N SER A 14 46.68 58.38 -6.20
CA SER A 14 45.32 58.26 -5.68
C SER A 14 44.45 57.30 -6.50
N VAL A 15 44.52 57.35 -7.83
CA VAL A 15 43.80 56.41 -8.71
C VAL A 15 44.31 54.99 -8.53
N PHE A 16 45.63 54.80 -8.37
CA PHE A 16 46.23 53.50 -8.09
C PHE A 16 45.75 52.92 -6.75
N PHE A 17 45.73 53.71 -5.67
CA PHE A 17 45.22 53.26 -4.37
C PHE A 17 43.71 53.00 -4.40
N CYS A 18 42.92 53.81 -5.12
CA CYS A 18 41.50 53.53 -5.35
C CYS A 18 41.30 52.21 -6.12
N SER A 19 42.09 51.97 -7.17
CA SER A 19 42.07 50.73 -7.94
C SER A 19 42.46 49.53 -7.07
N LEU A 20 43.53 49.64 -6.27
CA LEU A 20 43.98 48.59 -5.36
C LEU A 20 42.94 48.26 -4.30
N PHE A 21 42.30 49.29 -3.73
CA PHE A 21 41.21 49.11 -2.77
C PHE A 21 40.01 48.40 -3.40
N LEU A 22 39.67 48.73 -4.66
CA LEU A 22 38.61 48.06 -5.40
C LEU A 22 38.94 46.57 -5.66
N PHE A 23 40.18 46.27 -6.02
CA PHE A 23 40.66 44.89 -6.17
C PHE A 23 40.64 44.11 -4.86
N LEU A 24 40.95 44.76 -3.73
CA LEU A 24 40.83 44.15 -2.40
C LEU A 24 39.38 43.82 -2.05
N ILE A 25 38.43 44.69 -2.38
CA ILE A 25 36.99 44.42 -2.20
C ILE A 25 36.54 43.24 -3.07
N LEU A 26 36.94 43.21 -4.35
CA LEU A 26 36.62 42.11 -5.26
C LEU A 26 37.26 40.80 -4.82
N GLY A 27 38.52 40.84 -4.36
CA GLY A 27 39.22 39.68 -3.81
C GLY A 27 38.55 39.16 -2.54
N GLY A 28 38.16 40.06 -1.62
CA GLY A 28 37.39 39.70 -0.44
C GLY A 28 36.03 39.08 -0.80
N ARG A 29 35.35 39.61 -1.81
CA ARG A 29 34.10 39.05 -2.33
C ARG A 29 34.31 37.66 -2.94
N LEU A 30 35.41 37.44 -3.67
CA LEU A 30 35.75 36.15 -4.24
C LEU A 30 36.00 35.11 -3.13
N VAL A 31 36.78 35.46 -2.10
CA VAL A 31 37.02 34.58 -0.94
C VAL A 31 35.71 34.27 -0.21
N TYR A 32 34.83 35.26 -0.05
CA TYR A 32 33.51 35.04 0.52
C TYR A 32 32.70 34.00 -0.28
N LEU A 33 32.68 34.13 -1.61
CA LEU A 33 31.96 33.20 -2.49
C LEU A 33 32.60 31.79 -2.48
N MET A 34 33.93 31.70 -2.57
CA MET A 34 34.65 30.44 -2.70
C MET A 34 34.83 29.68 -1.39
N VAL A 35 34.79 30.34 -0.23
CA VAL A 35 35.03 29.70 1.08
C VAL A 35 33.76 29.66 1.92
N PHE A 36 33.09 30.79 2.11
CA PHE A 36 31.92 30.86 3.01
C PHE A 36 30.63 30.41 2.32
N GLN A 37 30.50 30.58 1.01
CA GLN A 37 29.35 30.10 0.24
C GLN A 37 29.69 28.91 -0.67
N SER A 38 30.85 28.26 -0.47
CA SER A 38 31.25 27.10 -1.26
C SER A 38 30.17 26.03 -1.24
N ASP A 39 29.72 25.61 -0.05
CA ASP A 39 28.73 24.53 0.09
C ASP A 39 27.42 24.85 -0.62
N TYR A 40 26.98 26.12 -0.59
CA TYR A 40 25.77 26.57 -1.26
C TYR A 40 25.89 26.53 -2.79
N TYR A 41 26.98 27.08 -3.36
CA TYR A 41 27.19 27.09 -4.80
C TYR A 41 27.57 25.73 -5.36
N THR A 42 28.30 24.92 -4.60
CA THR A 42 28.55 23.51 -4.93
C THR A 42 27.25 22.74 -4.93
N GLY A 43 26.35 22.94 -3.95
CA GLY A 43 25.02 22.33 -3.94
C GLY A 43 24.17 22.70 -5.16
N GLN A 44 24.13 23.98 -5.52
CA GLN A 44 23.42 24.41 -6.74
C GLN A 44 24.05 23.86 -8.03
N ALA A 45 25.38 23.78 -8.10
CA ALA A 45 26.06 23.20 -9.25
C ALA A 45 25.76 21.70 -9.36
N ARG A 46 25.69 20.98 -8.23
CA ARG A 46 25.27 19.59 -8.17
C ARG A 46 23.85 19.40 -8.65
N GLU A 47 22.87 20.13 -8.12
CA GLU A 47 21.47 20.07 -8.61
C GLU A 47 21.35 20.37 -10.12
N LEU A 48 22.22 21.23 -10.68
CA LEU A 48 22.20 21.55 -12.11
C LEU A 48 22.83 20.45 -12.98
N HIS A 49 23.84 19.74 -12.48
CA HIS A 49 24.67 18.81 -13.25
C HIS A 49 24.39 17.34 -12.96
N GLU A 50 23.90 17.02 -11.77
CA GLU A 50 23.52 15.68 -11.33
C GLU A 50 22.07 15.43 -11.73
N ARG A 51 21.86 14.39 -12.52
CA ARG A 51 20.51 13.87 -12.77
C ARG A 51 20.29 12.67 -11.89
N GLU A 52 19.37 12.80 -10.96
CA GLU A 52 18.95 11.71 -10.08
C GLU A 52 17.98 10.78 -10.81
N ARG A 53 18.25 9.49 -10.75
CA ARG A 53 17.30 8.43 -11.08
C ARG A 53 17.07 7.59 -9.83
N SER A 54 15.83 7.53 -9.35
CA SER A 54 15.50 6.68 -8.21
C SER A 54 15.44 5.21 -8.62
N ILE A 55 16.04 4.36 -7.80
CA ILE A 55 15.91 2.90 -7.85
C ILE A 55 15.02 2.51 -6.69
N LYS A 56 13.89 1.85 -6.96
CA LYS A 56 13.04 1.41 -5.85
C LYS A 56 13.77 0.38 -5.00
N ALA A 57 13.49 0.41 -3.71
CA ALA A 57 13.97 -0.62 -2.80
C ALA A 57 13.18 -1.91 -2.94
N ALA A 58 13.87 -3.03 -2.69
CA ALA A 58 13.20 -4.31 -2.47
C ALA A 58 12.35 -4.18 -1.20
N ARG A 59 11.04 -4.40 -1.35
CA ARG A 59 10.09 -4.28 -0.24
C ARG A 59 10.26 -5.46 0.70
N GLY A 60 10.07 -5.28 2.01
CA GLY A 60 10.11 -6.37 2.98
C GLY A 60 9.17 -7.51 2.60
N ARG A 61 9.62 -8.76 2.74
CA ARG A 61 8.78 -9.94 2.45
C ARG A 61 7.73 -10.10 3.53
N ILE A 62 6.58 -10.63 3.18
CA ILE A 62 5.59 -11.06 4.18
C ILE A 62 5.69 -12.58 4.30
N LEU A 63 5.83 -13.06 5.53
CA LEU A 63 5.97 -14.47 5.85
C LEU A 63 4.86 -14.92 6.79
N ASP A 64 4.34 -16.12 6.56
CA ASP A 64 3.39 -16.77 7.46
C ASP A 64 4.06 -17.27 8.76
N THR A 65 3.26 -17.80 9.69
CA THR A 65 3.75 -18.34 10.98
C THR A 65 4.78 -19.47 10.83
N ASN A 66 4.77 -20.18 9.70
CA ASN A 66 5.68 -21.27 9.38
C ASN A 66 6.92 -20.81 8.59
N GLY A 67 7.07 -19.50 8.35
CA GLY A 67 8.16 -18.93 7.55
C GLY A 67 7.97 -19.06 6.03
N LYS A 68 6.77 -19.37 5.56
CA LYS A 68 6.44 -19.43 4.14
C LYS A 68 6.27 -18.02 3.59
N VAL A 69 6.98 -17.70 2.52
CA VAL A 69 6.85 -16.38 1.86
C VAL A 69 5.52 -16.30 1.13
N ILE A 70 4.70 -15.31 1.48
CA ILE A 70 3.36 -15.09 0.91
C ILE A 70 3.27 -13.79 0.10
N ALA A 71 4.20 -12.87 0.30
CA ALA A 71 4.44 -11.73 -0.57
C ALA A 71 5.95 -11.50 -0.70
N ASP A 72 6.43 -11.41 -1.94
CA ASP A 72 7.83 -11.27 -2.29
C ASP A 72 8.01 -10.19 -3.37
N ASN A 73 9.25 -9.97 -3.83
CA ASN A 73 9.57 -9.08 -4.93
C ASN A 73 10.02 -9.89 -6.16
N LYS A 74 9.53 -9.49 -7.33
CA LYS A 74 10.06 -9.93 -8.62
C LYS A 74 10.92 -8.80 -9.19
N THR A 75 12.14 -9.13 -9.62
CA THR A 75 12.99 -8.20 -10.36
C THR A 75 12.36 -7.91 -11.71
N VAL A 76 12.18 -6.63 -12.00
CA VAL A 76 11.63 -6.10 -13.25
C VAL A 76 12.53 -4.99 -13.75
N CYS A 77 12.30 -4.53 -14.97
CA CYS A 77 13.01 -3.41 -15.56
C CYS A 77 12.05 -2.24 -15.78
N THR A 78 12.55 -1.03 -15.57
CA THR A 78 11.89 0.20 -16.02
C THR A 78 12.65 0.76 -17.21
N ILE A 79 11.92 1.08 -18.27
CA ILE A 79 12.49 1.56 -19.53
C ILE A 79 12.17 3.03 -19.69
N SER A 80 13.21 3.82 -19.84
CA SER A 80 13.15 5.27 -19.95
C SER A 80 13.94 5.75 -21.15
N VAL A 81 13.54 6.90 -21.71
CA VAL A 81 14.25 7.57 -22.80
C VAL A 81 14.71 8.96 -22.37
N ILE A 82 15.92 9.34 -22.78
CA ILE A 82 16.53 10.64 -22.53
C ILE A 82 16.62 11.38 -23.87
N HIS A 83 15.71 12.33 -24.10
CA HIS A 83 15.56 12.99 -25.40
C HIS A 83 16.87 13.52 -25.99
N ASN A 84 17.69 14.17 -25.16
CA ASN A 84 18.94 14.80 -25.61
C ASN A 84 20.06 13.81 -25.98
N GLN A 85 19.90 12.52 -25.68
CA GLN A 85 20.84 11.46 -26.00
C GLN A 85 20.39 10.61 -27.20
N ILE A 86 19.22 10.91 -27.78
CA ILE A 86 18.65 10.14 -28.89
C ILE A 86 19.28 10.59 -30.21
N LYS A 87 19.86 9.65 -30.96
CA LYS A 87 20.36 9.87 -32.32
C LYS A 87 19.40 9.42 -33.41
N ASP A 88 18.74 8.27 -33.20
CA ASP A 88 17.86 7.63 -34.19
C ASP A 88 16.49 7.33 -33.55
N PRO A 89 15.55 8.29 -33.60
CA PRO A 89 14.25 8.13 -32.97
C PRO A 89 13.39 7.06 -33.64
N ASP A 90 13.49 6.88 -34.96
CA ASP A 90 12.66 5.92 -35.69
C ASP A 90 13.04 4.48 -35.34
N ARG A 91 14.35 4.18 -35.24
CA ARG A 91 14.81 2.86 -34.79
C ARG A 91 14.42 2.56 -33.34
N ILE A 92 14.47 3.56 -32.46
CA ILE A 92 14.04 3.40 -31.06
C ILE A 92 12.55 3.06 -30.99
N VAL A 93 11.72 3.78 -31.75
CA VAL A 93 10.27 3.53 -31.80
C VAL A 93 9.98 2.11 -32.29
N GLU A 94 10.61 1.68 -33.38
CA GLU A 94 10.41 0.32 -33.93
C GLU A 94 10.76 -0.77 -32.91
N VAL A 95 11.96 -0.70 -32.32
CA VAL A 95 12.44 -1.71 -31.37
C VAL A 95 11.59 -1.73 -30.10
N LEU A 96 11.32 -0.57 -29.50
CA LEU A 96 10.55 -0.49 -28.26
C LEU A 96 9.09 -0.90 -28.47
N SER A 97 8.47 -0.54 -29.59
CA SER A 97 7.10 -0.98 -29.91
C SER A 97 7.00 -2.48 -30.08
N LYS A 98 7.99 -3.10 -30.75
CA LYS A 98 8.02 -4.56 -30.97
C LYS A 98 8.26 -5.34 -29.67
N GLU A 99 9.28 -4.99 -28.90
CA GLU A 99 9.65 -5.74 -27.68
C GLU A 99 8.64 -5.53 -26.53
N LEU A 100 8.08 -4.32 -26.43
CA LEU A 100 7.13 -3.97 -25.35
C LEU A 100 5.67 -4.21 -25.70
N GLU A 101 5.37 -4.60 -26.93
CA GLU A 101 4.01 -4.79 -27.46
C GLU A 101 3.17 -3.53 -27.28
N LEU A 102 3.73 -2.37 -27.65
CA LEU A 102 3.10 -1.06 -27.55
C LEU A 102 2.86 -0.46 -28.93
N SER A 103 1.82 0.37 -29.07
CA SER A 103 1.60 1.09 -30.33
C SER A 103 2.74 2.06 -30.63
N GLU A 104 3.15 2.13 -31.89
CA GLU A 104 4.19 3.07 -32.35
C GLU A 104 3.84 4.52 -32.01
N GLU A 105 2.57 4.89 -32.14
CA GLU A 105 2.10 6.24 -31.79
C GLU A 105 2.35 6.58 -30.30
N TYR A 106 2.10 5.63 -29.40
CA TYR A 106 2.32 5.82 -27.96
C TYR A 106 3.80 6.00 -27.62
N VAL A 107 4.68 5.22 -28.26
CA VAL A 107 6.13 5.26 -28.04
C VAL A 107 6.72 6.53 -28.66
N ARG A 108 6.37 6.84 -29.92
CA ARG A 108 6.84 8.02 -30.64
C ARG A 108 6.52 9.31 -29.88
N LYS A 109 5.29 9.45 -29.37
CA LYS A 109 4.88 10.60 -28.57
C LYS A 109 5.77 10.83 -27.34
N ARG A 110 6.31 9.77 -26.73
CA ARG A 110 7.19 9.86 -25.56
C ARG A 110 8.66 10.08 -25.92
N VAL A 111 9.11 9.46 -27.01
CA VAL A 111 10.47 9.64 -27.56
C VAL A 111 10.70 11.08 -28.04
N GLU A 112 9.71 11.66 -28.73
CA GLU A 112 9.78 13.02 -29.28
C GLU A 112 9.48 14.11 -28.25
N LYS A 113 8.96 13.74 -27.06
CA LYS A 113 8.69 14.69 -25.99
C LYS A 113 10.00 15.28 -25.48
N TYR A 114 10.11 16.60 -25.52
CA TYR A 114 11.25 17.33 -24.98
C TYR A 114 11.24 17.27 -23.44
N SER A 115 11.78 16.19 -22.89
CA SER A 115 11.92 15.93 -21.46
C SER A 115 13.33 15.44 -21.15
N SER A 116 13.83 15.75 -19.95
CA SER A 116 15.11 15.25 -19.45
C SER A 116 15.13 13.73 -19.36
N ILE A 117 14.00 13.13 -18.97
CA ILE A 117 13.77 11.69 -18.95
C ILE A 117 12.27 11.44 -19.10
N GLU A 118 11.90 10.44 -19.89
CA GLU A 118 10.51 10.02 -20.05
C GLU A 118 10.41 8.50 -19.87
N ARG A 119 9.60 8.06 -18.92
CA ARG A 119 9.33 6.64 -18.67
C ARG A 119 8.37 6.11 -19.74
N ILE A 120 8.82 5.12 -20.52
CA ILE A 120 8.01 4.47 -21.56
C ILE A 120 7.07 3.43 -20.93
N LYS A 121 7.66 2.52 -20.16
CA LYS A 121 6.97 1.40 -19.50
C LYS A 121 7.75 0.99 -18.25
N SER A 122 7.03 0.83 -17.14
CA SER A 122 7.53 0.23 -15.90
C SER A 122 7.12 -1.24 -15.83
N ASN A 123 7.72 -1.98 -14.90
CA ASN A 123 7.38 -3.37 -14.60
C ASN A 123 7.54 -4.33 -15.80
N VAL A 124 8.56 -4.09 -16.63
CA VAL A 124 8.89 -4.95 -17.76
C VAL A 124 9.63 -6.18 -17.25
N GLU A 125 9.34 -7.36 -17.79
CA GLU A 125 10.05 -8.58 -17.39
C GLU A 125 11.55 -8.48 -17.71
N LYS A 126 12.37 -9.11 -16.87
CA LYS A 126 13.82 -9.01 -16.97
C LYS A 126 14.32 -9.49 -18.33
N GLU A 127 13.76 -10.57 -18.89
CA GLU A 127 14.17 -11.08 -20.21
C GLU A 127 13.97 -10.03 -21.31
N LYS A 128 12.82 -9.33 -21.32
CA LYS A 128 12.53 -8.26 -22.28
C LYS A 128 13.43 -7.04 -22.05
N GLY A 129 13.70 -6.69 -20.79
CA GLY A 129 14.64 -5.61 -20.45
C GLY A 129 16.06 -5.89 -20.93
N ASP A 130 16.54 -7.12 -20.74
CA ASP A 130 17.88 -7.54 -21.16
C ASP A 130 18.00 -7.57 -22.70
N ALA A 131 16.94 -8.00 -23.40
CA ALA A 131 16.88 -7.91 -24.87
C ALA A 131 16.99 -6.45 -25.35
N ILE A 132 16.26 -5.53 -24.75
CA ILE A 132 16.32 -4.09 -25.08
C ILE A 132 17.70 -3.51 -24.79
N ARG A 133 18.33 -3.92 -23.67
CA ARG A 133 19.69 -3.52 -23.32
C ARG A 133 20.71 -4.00 -24.36
N ALA A 134 20.51 -5.18 -24.96
CA ALA A 134 21.40 -5.74 -25.96
C ALA A 134 21.42 -4.97 -27.29
N TYR A 135 20.35 -4.24 -27.64
CA TYR A 135 20.32 -3.39 -28.84
C TYR A 135 21.19 -2.13 -28.74
N GLN A 136 21.65 -1.76 -27.54
CA GLN A 136 22.52 -0.61 -27.28
C GLN A 136 21.99 0.69 -27.92
N LEU A 137 20.69 0.94 -27.78
CA LEU A 137 20.04 2.12 -28.32
C LEU A 137 20.47 3.37 -27.55
N GLU A 138 21.03 4.34 -28.26
CA GLU A 138 21.46 5.60 -27.65
C GLU A 138 20.25 6.40 -27.15
N GLY A 139 20.32 6.83 -25.89
CA GLY A 139 19.24 7.54 -25.20
C GLY A 139 18.18 6.63 -24.57
N VAL A 140 18.28 5.30 -24.67
CA VAL A 140 17.43 4.36 -23.93
C VAL A 140 18.16 3.87 -22.68
N LYS A 141 17.51 3.99 -21.52
CA LYS A 141 18.00 3.48 -20.23
C LYS A 141 17.08 2.36 -19.73
N VAL A 142 17.71 1.27 -19.28
CA VAL A 142 17.04 0.08 -18.74
C VAL A 142 17.52 -0.13 -17.32
N ASP A 143 16.76 0.42 -16.38
CA ASP A 143 17.08 0.40 -14.96
C ASP A 143 16.39 -0.80 -14.30
N GLU A 144 17.11 -1.56 -13.47
CA GLU A 144 16.53 -2.66 -12.68
C GLU A 144 15.68 -2.10 -11.53
N ASP A 145 14.52 -2.69 -11.30
CA ASP A 145 13.50 -2.25 -10.36
C ASP A 145 12.82 -3.49 -9.72
N TYR A 146 11.97 -3.27 -8.73
CA TYR A 146 11.22 -4.31 -8.02
C TYR A 146 9.72 -4.11 -8.19
N LYS A 147 9.02 -5.20 -8.51
CA LYS A 147 7.57 -5.31 -8.48
C LYS A 147 7.16 -6.28 -7.39
N ARG A 148 6.14 -5.94 -6.61
CA ARG A 148 5.52 -6.87 -5.66
C ARG A 148 4.91 -8.09 -6.37
N TYR A 149 5.12 -9.26 -5.80
CA TYR A 149 4.64 -10.54 -6.32
C TYR A 149 4.05 -11.41 -5.20
N TYR A 150 2.92 -12.06 -5.48
CA TYR A 150 2.18 -12.85 -4.51
C TYR A 150 2.09 -14.32 -4.98
N PRO A 151 2.87 -15.24 -4.40
CA PRO A 151 2.91 -16.64 -4.83
C PRO A 151 1.57 -17.39 -4.73
N TYR A 152 0.67 -16.96 -3.85
CA TYR A 152 -0.65 -17.59 -3.64
C TYR A 152 -1.80 -16.89 -4.36
N GLY A 153 -1.53 -15.87 -5.19
CA GLY A 153 -2.52 -15.15 -5.99
C GLY A 153 -3.65 -14.55 -5.15
N GLU A 154 -4.78 -15.24 -5.10
CA GLU A 154 -6.02 -14.80 -4.43
C GLU A 154 -6.07 -15.09 -2.93
N LEU A 155 -5.21 -15.96 -2.40
CA LEU A 155 -5.34 -16.40 -1.02
C LEU A 155 -5.05 -15.25 -0.03
N ALA A 156 -6.02 -14.95 0.85
CA ALA A 156 -5.93 -13.86 1.83
C ALA A 156 -5.72 -12.48 1.19
N SER A 157 -6.19 -12.27 -0.04
CA SER A 157 -6.00 -11.04 -0.80
C SER A 157 -6.52 -9.80 -0.07
N LYS A 158 -7.68 -9.91 0.59
CA LYS A 158 -8.27 -8.81 1.36
C LYS A 158 -7.56 -8.52 2.69
N VAL A 159 -6.77 -9.48 3.19
CA VAL A 159 -5.97 -9.30 4.40
C VAL A 159 -4.63 -8.69 4.02
N LEU A 160 -3.90 -9.33 3.09
CA LEU A 160 -2.60 -8.87 2.63
C LEU A 160 -2.70 -7.48 2.00
N GLY A 161 -3.70 -7.29 1.14
CA GLY A 161 -3.78 -6.13 0.26
C GLY A 161 -2.70 -6.15 -0.81
N PHE A 162 -2.63 -5.08 -1.59
CA PHE A 162 -1.73 -4.98 -2.74
C PHE A 162 -0.98 -3.65 -2.78
N THR A 163 0.01 -3.58 -3.67
CA THR A 163 0.81 -2.38 -3.94
C THR A 163 0.46 -1.75 -5.29
N GLY A 164 0.61 -0.44 -5.40
CA GLY A 164 0.43 0.32 -6.63
C GLY A 164 1.62 0.17 -7.60
N GLY A 165 1.56 0.92 -8.70
CA GLY A 165 2.58 0.89 -9.76
C GLY A 165 3.97 1.36 -9.34
N ASP A 166 4.07 2.14 -8.26
CA ASP A 166 5.32 2.62 -7.68
C ASP A 166 5.69 1.85 -6.39
N ASN A 167 5.15 0.64 -6.22
CA ASN A 167 5.41 -0.25 -5.09
C ASN A 167 4.93 0.26 -3.72
N GLN A 168 4.05 1.28 -3.71
CA GLN A 168 3.39 1.81 -2.52
C GLN A 168 2.21 0.92 -2.10
N GLY A 169 2.07 0.61 -0.82
CA GLY A 169 0.91 -0.11 -0.30
C GLY A 169 -0.39 0.68 -0.47
N ILE A 170 -1.43 0.01 -0.97
CA ILE A 170 -2.74 0.64 -1.24
C ILE A 170 -3.77 0.26 -0.19
N ILE A 171 -3.84 -1.02 0.16
CA ILE A 171 -4.77 -1.56 1.17
C ILE A 171 -4.13 -2.68 1.99
N GLY A 172 -4.85 -3.18 2.99
CA GLY A 172 -4.47 -4.36 3.77
C GLY A 172 -3.22 -4.16 4.64
N LEU A 173 -2.50 -5.25 4.87
CA LEU A 173 -1.22 -5.23 5.58
C LEU A 173 -0.16 -4.42 4.84
N GLU A 174 -0.19 -4.41 3.50
CA GLU A 174 0.76 -3.66 2.68
C GLU A 174 0.76 -2.17 3.05
N VAL A 175 -0.41 -1.52 3.10
CA VAL A 175 -0.48 -0.10 3.49
C VAL A 175 -0.29 0.09 5.00
N LYS A 176 -0.76 -0.85 5.82
CA LYS A 176 -0.69 -0.72 7.28
C LYS A 176 0.75 -0.75 7.80
N TYR A 177 1.60 -1.56 7.19
CA TYR A 177 3.01 -1.73 7.56
C TYR A 177 3.99 -1.11 6.56
N GLU A 178 3.50 -0.17 5.72
CA GLU A 178 4.28 0.55 4.71
C GLU A 178 5.63 1.07 5.24
N GLU A 179 5.63 1.68 6.43
CA GLU A 179 6.82 2.26 7.06
C GLU A 179 7.96 1.24 7.24
N TYR A 180 7.62 -0.01 7.56
CA TYR A 180 8.58 -1.09 7.75
C TYR A 180 8.93 -1.79 6.45
N LEU A 181 7.94 -1.93 5.55
CA LEU A 181 8.05 -2.69 4.32
C LEU A 181 8.77 -1.94 3.21
N LYS A 182 8.62 -0.63 3.07
CA LYS A 182 9.05 0.11 1.87
C LYS A 182 10.57 0.19 1.65
N GLY A 183 11.37 0.07 2.71
CA GLY A 183 12.83 0.26 2.62
C GLY A 183 13.23 1.72 2.37
N GLN A 184 14.44 1.93 1.86
CA GLN A 184 14.94 3.24 1.42
C GLN A 184 15.36 3.13 -0.04
N GLU A 185 14.77 3.96 -0.89
CA GLU A 185 15.12 4.03 -2.30
C GLU A 185 16.59 4.41 -2.47
N GLY A 186 17.21 3.83 -3.49
CA GLY A 186 18.56 4.19 -3.91
C GLY A 186 18.51 5.27 -4.99
N THR A 187 19.65 5.88 -5.26
CA THR A 187 19.77 6.93 -6.27
C THR A 187 20.95 6.63 -7.18
N ILE A 188 20.73 6.71 -8.49
CA ILE A 188 21.82 6.78 -9.47
C ILE A 188 22.01 8.24 -9.82
N LEU A 189 23.17 8.78 -9.46
CA LEU A 189 23.64 10.11 -9.81
C LEU A 189 24.44 10.01 -11.10
N THR A 190 23.87 10.53 -12.18
CA THR A 190 24.56 10.62 -13.47
C THR A 190 24.99 12.07 -13.70
N MET A 191 26.30 12.28 -13.86
CA MET A 191 26.86 13.59 -14.20
C MET A 191 26.60 13.92 -15.66
N THR A 192 25.95 15.05 -15.91
CA THR A 192 25.59 15.50 -17.26
C THR A 192 26.13 16.88 -17.58
N ASP A 193 26.38 17.12 -18.87
CA ASP A 193 26.69 18.46 -19.37
C ASP A 193 25.46 19.38 -19.31
N ALA A 194 25.63 20.67 -19.63
CA ALA A 194 24.53 21.64 -19.65
C ALA A 194 23.43 21.31 -20.69
N ARG A 195 23.66 20.33 -21.57
CA ARG A 195 22.70 19.82 -22.56
C ARG A 195 22.08 18.48 -22.13
N GLY A 196 22.43 17.93 -20.97
CA GLY A 196 21.89 16.67 -20.46
C GLY A 196 22.52 15.40 -21.04
N VAL A 197 23.67 15.54 -21.71
CA VAL A 197 24.46 14.41 -22.21
C VAL A 197 25.37 13.92 -21.09
N GLU A 198 25.35 12.60 -20.87
CA GLU A 198 26.16 11.95 -19.84
C GLU A 198 27.65 12.08 -20.14
N ILE A 199 28.43 12.49 -19.13
CA ILE A 199 29.88 12.62 -19.22
C ILE A 199 30.49 11.28 -18.78
N ALA A 200 30.71 10.37 -19.73
CA ALA A 200 31.16 9.00 -19.47
C ALA A 200 32.47 8.89 -18.64
N GLU A 201 33.32 9.92 -18.65
CA GLU A 201 34.59 9.97 -17.93
C GLU A 201 34.45 10.26 -16.43
N LEU A 202 33.30 10.79 -15.98
CA LEU A 202 33.05 11.16 -14.58
C LEU A 202 32.35 10.05 -13.77
N GLY A 203 31.92 8.96 -14.43
CA GLY A 203 31.26 7.82 -13.79
C GLY A 203 29.83 8.08 -13.32
N GLU A 204 29.13 7.00 -12.95
CA GLU A 204 27.85 7.05 -12.22
C GLU A 204 28.16 6.82 -10.74
N GLU A 205 27.65 7.69 -9.86
CA GLU A 205 27.64 7.44 -8.42
C GLU A 205 26.32 6.77 -8.06
N ARG A 206 26.38 5.57 -7.48
CA ARG A 206 25.20 4.76 -7.17
C ARG A 206 25.09 4.58 -5.66
N GLU A 207 24.04 5.15 -5.10
CA GLU A 207 23.56 4.80 -3.77
C GLU A 207 22.63 3.59 -3.89
N GLU A 208 23.09 2.45 -3.38
CA GLU A 208 22.30 1.22 -3.41
C GLU A 208 21.07 1.32 -2.50
N PRO A 209 19.89 0.87 -2.96
CA PRO A 209 18.69 0.88 -2.13
C PRO A 209 18.85 -0.04 -0.91
N VAL A 210 18.28 0.38 0.22
CA VAL A 210 18.22 -0.44 1.44
C VAL A 210 16.90 -1.21 1.46
N PRO A 211 16.92 -2.56 1.49
CA PRO A 211 15.69 -3.34 1.55
C PRO A 211 14.84 -3.05 2.79
N GLY A 212 13.52 -3.17 2.61
CA GLY A 212 12.57 -3.11 3.72
C GLY A 212 12.71 -4.29 4.69
N ARG A 213 12.08 -4.17 5.86
CA ARG A 213 12.07 -5.22 6.88
C ARG A 213 10.99 -6.24 6.59
N ASP A 214 11.33 -7.51 6.77
CA ASP A 214 10.38 -8.61 6.64
C ASP A 214 9.31 -8.57 7.74
N LEU A 215 8.06 -8.86 7.37
CA LEU A 215 6.91 -8.92 8.26
C LEU A 215 6.49 -10.37 8.46
N TYR A 216 6.60 -10.85 9.70
CA TYR A 216 6.07 -12.15 10.13
C TYR A 216 4.65 -11.96 10.65
N ILE A 217 3.69 -12.66 10.06
CA ILE A 217 2.28 -12.55 10.42
C ILE A 217 1.77 -13.83 11.11
N SER A 218 0.69 -13.69 11.87
CA SER A 218 0.09 -14.81 12.61
C SER A 218 -0.71 -15.78 11.75
N LEU A 219 -0.99 -15.43 10.49
CA LEU A 219 -1.73 -16.31 9.58
C LEU A 219 -0.94 -17.59 9.33
N ASP A 220 -1.66 -18.70 9.26
CA ASP A 220 -1.14 -19.98 8.77
C ASP A 220 -1.75 -20.24 7.40
N MET A 221 -0.92 -20.39 6.36
CA MET A 221 -1.42 -20.55 5.00
C MET A 221 -2.18 -21.87 4.78
N ASN A 222 -1.93 -22.90 5.57
CA ASN A 222 -2.70 -24.13 5.49
C ASN A 222 -4.10 -23.91 6.05
N ILE A 223 -4.22 -23.31 7.23
CA ILE A 223 -5.52 -22.99 7.84
C ILE A 223 -6.30 -22.01 6.97
N GLN A 224 -5.63 -20.99 6.42
CA GLN A 224 -6.21 -20.05 5.47
C GLN A 224 -6.75 -20.76 4.24
N SER A 225 -5.98 -21.66 3.63
CA SER A 225 -6.42 -22.43 2.45
C SER A 225 -7.68 -23.25 2.72
N TYR A 226 -7.73 -23.96 3.84
CA TYR A 226 -8.93 -24.71 4.24
C TYR A 226 -10.12 -23.79 4.51
N ALA A 227 -9.93 -22.66 5.19
CA ALA A 227 -10.99 -21.69 5.45
C ALA A 227 -11.55 -21.11 4.14
N THR A 228 -10.69 -20.69 3.21
CA THR A 228 -11.09 -20.17 1.91
C THR A 228 -11.83 -21.24 1.08
N GLN A 229 -11.38 -22.49 1.10
CA GLN A 229 -12.05 -23.60 0.41
C GLN A 229 -13.46 -23.84 0.95
N LEU A 230 -13.62 -23.90 2.29
CA LEU A 230 -14.92 -24.07 2.93
C LEU A 230 -15.84 -22.87 2.65
N ALA A 231 -15.31 -21.65 2.69
CA ALA A 231 -16.07 -20.45 2.38
C ALA A 231 -16.60 -20.48 0.93
N ARG A 232 -15.78 -20.87 -0.04
CA ARG A 232 -16.20 -21.05 -1.46
C ARG A 232 -17.28 -22.11 -1.60
N GLN A 233 -17.10 -23.27 -0.97
CA GLN A 233 -18.09 -24.35 -1.00
C GLN A 233 -19.44 -23.90 -0.43
N VAL A 234 -19.44 -23.16 0.69
CA VAL A 234 -20.68 -22.61 1.27
C VAL A 234 -21.29 -21.56 0.34
N MET A 235 -20.47 -20.70 -0.26
CA MET A 235 -20.93 -19.68 -1.20
C MET A 235 -21.66 -20.30 -2.39
N GLU A 236 -21.07 -21.33 -3.01
CA GLU A 236 -21.66 -22.05 -4.14
C GLU A 236 -22.93 -22.81 -3.74
N THR A 237 -22.87 -23.58 -2.65
CA THR A 237 -24.00 -24.44 -2.23
C THR A 237 -25.20 -23.66 -1.71
N LYS A 238 -24.98 -22.48 -1.13
CA LYS A 238 -26.05 -21.61 -0.61
C LYS A 238 -26.39 -20.45 -1.53
N GLN A 239 -25.66 -20.30 -2.64
CA GLN A 239 -25.73 -19.13 -3.52
C GLN A 239 -25.61 -17.82 -2.72
N ALA A 240 -24.72 -17.81 -1.72
CA ALA A 240 -24.49 -16.64 -0.89
C ALA A 240 -23.72 -15.58 -1.69
N GLU A 241 -24.00 -14.30 -1.43
CA GLU A 241 -23.25 -13.19 -2.06
C GLU A 241 -21.81 -13.11 -1.53
N ARG A 242 -21.62 -13.44 -0.24
CA ARG A 242 -20.33 -13.40 0.44
C ARG A 242 -20.29 -14.39 1.59
N VAL A 243 -19.12 -14.97 1.84
CA VAL A 243 -18.86 -15.81 3.01
C VAL A 243 -17.56 -15.41 3.66
N SER A 244 -17.61 -15.11 4.96
CA SER A 244 -16.46 -14.69 5.75
C SER A 244 -16.20 -15.71 6.87
N ILE A 245 -14.94 -16.08 7.07
CA ILE A 245 -14.50 -17.02 8.12
C ILE A 245 -13.29 -16.43 8.83
N LEU A 246 -13.34 -16.33 10.16
CA LEU A 246 -12.24 -15.89 11.00
C LEU A 246 -11.88 -17.00 12.00
N VAL A 247 -10.60 -17.35 12.05
CA VAL A 247 -10.04 -18.32 12.99
C VAL A 247 -9.01 -17.63 13.85
N MET A 248 -9.19 -17.71 15.17
CA MET A 248 -8.35 -17.03 16.15
C MET A 248 -7.91 -18.00 17.23
N ASN A 249 -6.67 -17.88 17.69
CA ASN A 249 -6.18 -18.56 18.88
C ASN A 249 -6.70 -17.82 20.13
N PRO A 250 -7.58 -18.43 20.96
CA PRO A 250 -8.18 -17.75 22.11
C PRO A 250 -7.18 -17.48 23.24
N LYS A 251 -5.99 -18.10 23.24
CA LYS A 251 -4.99 -17.92 24.31
C LYS A 251 -4.17 -16.64 24.18
N ASN A 252 -3.93 -16.19 22.95
CA ASN A 252 -3.06 -15.04 22.67
C ASN A 252 -3.70 -14.02 21.68
N GLY A 253 -4.88 -14.31 21.13
CA GLY A 253 -5.58 -13.42 20.21
C GLY A 253 -5.03 -13.41 18.78
N GLU A 254 -4.08 -14.30 18.45
CA GLU A 254 -3.53 -14.39 17.10
C GLU A 254 -4.59 -14.84 16.10
N ILE A 255 -4.68 -14.13 14.97
CA ILE A 255 -5.57 -14.49 13.86
C ILE A 255 -4.81 -15.47 12.98
N MET A 256 -5.29 -16.71 12.94
CA MET A 256 -4.67 -17.81 12.20
C MET A 256 -5.19 -17.91 10.77
N ALA A 257 -6.45 -17.51 10.54
CA ALA A 257 -7.04 -17.38 9.22
C ALA A 257 -8.12 -16.29 9.21
N MET A 258 -8.22 -15.57 8.10
CA MET A 258 -9.27 -14.61 7.82
C MET A 258 -9.58 -14.68 6.32
N ALA A 259 -10.62 -15.45 5.97
CA ALA A 259 -11.09 -15.61 4.59
C ALA A 259 -12.34 -14.75 4.38
N ASP A 260 -12.43 -14.02 3.27
CA ASP A 260 -13.60 -13.23 2.90
C ASP A 260 -13.88 -13.38 1.40
N VAL A 261 -14.62 -14.42 1.05
CA VAL A 261 -14.88 -14.83 -0.34
C VAL A 261 -16.12 -14.09 -0.88
N PRO A 262 -16.06 -13.49 -2.10
CA PRO A 262 -15.03 -13.65 -3.12
C PRO A 262 -13.75 -12.88 -2.84
N GLU A 263 -12.60 -13.54 -3.05
CA GLU A 263 -11.27 -12.94 -3.03
C GLU A 263 -10.89 -12.46 -4.46
N PHE A 264 -9.77 -11.77 -4.61
CA PHE A 264 -9.30 -11.22 -5.89
C PHE A 264 -7.80 -11.48 -6.08
N ASP A 265 -7.31 -11.53 -7.31
CA ASP A 265 -5.89 -11.78 -7.57
C ASP A 265 -5.04 -10.56 -7.17
N LEU A 266 -4.12 -10.76 -6.24
CA LEU A 266 -3.18 -9.73 -5.78
C LEU A 266 -2.16 -9.32 -6.86
N ASN A 267 -1.88 -10.17 -7.84
CA ASN A 267 -0.98 -9.84 -8.95
C ASN A 267 -1.68 -9.01 -10.04
N HIS A 268 -3.02 -9.05 -10.11
CA HIS A 268 -3.88 -8.31 -11.04
C HIS A 268 -5.01 -7.57 -10.30
N PRO A 269 -4.70 -6.69 -9.33
CA PRO A 269 -5.69 -6.16 -8.40
C PRO A 269 -6.70 -5.19 -9.04
N TYR A 270 -6.43 -4.71 -10.26
CA TYR A 270 -7.30 -3.78 -11.00
C TYR A 270 -8.22 -4.49 -12.02
N GLU A 271 -8.13 -5.82 -12.11
CA GLU A 271 -9.00 -6.62 -12.96
C GLU A 271 -10.28 -6.97 -12.18
N LEU A 272 -11.42 -6.64 -12.76
CA LEU A 272 -12.72 -6.97 -12.18
C LEU A 272 -13.05 -8.45 -12.46
N PRO A 273 -13.84 -9.11 -11.59
CA PRO A 273 -14.19 -10.52 -11.75
C PRO A 273 -14.85 -10.81 -13.11
N GLU A 274 -14.58 -12.00 -13.64
CA GLU A 274 -15.16 -12.49 -14.89
C GLU A 274 -16.70 -12.42 -14.84
N GLY A 275 -17.31 -11.89 -15.92
CA GLY A 275 -18.76 -11.70 -16.01
C GLY A 275 -19.25 -10.30 -15.63
N THR A 276 -18.37 -9.41 -15.18
CA THR A 276 -18.71 -7.98 -15.07
C THR A 276 -18.79 -7.40 -16.49
N ASP A 277 -19.97 -6.91 -16.89
CA ASP A 277 -20.13 -6.23 -18.18
C ASP A 277 -19.29 -4.94 -18.14
N MET A 278 -18.18 -4.90 -18.87
CA MET A 278 -17.27 -3.75 -18.94
C MET A 278 -17.69 -2.75 -20.02
N ALA A 279 -18.65 -3.10 -20.89
CA ALA A 279 -19.02 -2.29 -22.03
C ALA A 279 -19.86 -1.08 -21.58
N GLY A 280 -19.26 0.11 -21.61
CA GLY A 280 -19.95 1.37 -21.33
C GLY A 280 -19.98 1.79 -19.86
N LEU A 281 -19.16 1.20 -18.99
CA LEU A 281 -18.98 1.75 -17.63
C LEU A 281 -18.25 3.09 -17.66
N SER A 282 -18.73 4.04 -16.85
CA SER A 282 -17.94 5.21 -16.52
C SER A 282 -16.74 4.82 -15.65
N GLU A 283 -15.66 5.60 -15.73
CA GLU A 283 -14.48 5.41 -14.87
C GLU A 283 -14.83 5.46 -13.38
N GLU A 284 -15.79 6.32 -12.99
CA GLU A 284 -16.30 6.40 -11.62
C GLU A 284 -16.95 5.08 -11.17
N LYS A 285 -17.76 4.45 -12.03
CA LYS A 285 -18.43 3.20 -11.69
C LYS A 285 -17.44 2.04 -11.59
N LYS A 286 -16.44 2.01 -12.47
CA LYS A 286 -15.34 1.05 -12.40
C LYS A 286 -14.58 1.16 -11.07
N GLN A 287 -14.25 2.38 -10.64
CA GLN A 287 -13.58 2.61 -9.37
C GLN A 287 -14.44 2.19 -8.17
N GLU A 288 -15.76 2.42 -8.21
CA GLU A 288 -16.68 1.95 -7.17
C GLU A 288 -16.68 0.42 -7.04
N LEU A 289 -16.71 -0.29 -8.17
CA LEU A 289 -16.67 -1.75 -8.20
C LEU A 289 -15.35 -2.30 -7.66
N LEU A 290 -14.22 -1.70 -8.06
CA LEU A 290 -12.90 -2.06 -7.54
C LEU A 290 -12.82 -1.85 -6.02
N ASN A 291 -13.27 -0.70 -5.52
CA ASN A 291 -13.30 -0.41 -4.09
C ASN A 291 -14.17 -1.42 -3.31
N ARG A 292 -15.27 -1.90 -3.92
CA ARG A 292 -16.13 -2.94 -3.33
C ARG A 292 -15.43 -4.30 -3.30
N MET A 293 -14.72 -4.68 -4.36
CA MET A 293 -13.95 -5.92 -4.45
C MET A 293 -12.83 -5.97 -3.40
N TRP A 294 -12.10 -4.86 -3.24
CA TRP A 294 -10.98 -4.74 -2.31
C TRP A 294 -11.40 -4.68 -0.83
N ARG A 295 -12.68 -4.44 -0.54
CA ARG A 295 -13.20 -4.28 0.82
C ARG A 295 -13.14 -5.60 1.59
N ASN A 296 -12.63 -5.55 2.81
CA ASN A 296 -12.56 -6.71 3.70
C ASN A 296 -13.81 -6.79 4.59
N GLY A 297 -14.70 -7.73 4.28
CA GLY A 297 -15.96 -7.93 5.00
C GLY A 297 -15.80 -8.26 6.49
N CYS A 298 -14.70 -8.89 6.89
CA CYS A 298 -14.44 -9.27 8.28
C CYS A 298 -14.20 -8.05 9.20
N ILE A 299 -13.75 -6.93 8.63
CA ILE A 299 -13.32 -5.74 9.40
C ILE A 299 -14.19 -4.54 9.08
N ASN A 300 -14.56 -4.36 7.80
CA ASN A 300 -15.20 -3.14 7.35
C ASN A 300 -16.72 -3.15 7.54
N ASP A 301 -17.36 -4.32 7.66
CA ASP A 301 -18.81 -4.43 7.67
C ASP A 301 -19.36 -4.84 9.03
N THR A 302 -20.37 -4.08 9.46
CA THR A 302 -21.17 -4.41 10.63
C THR A 302 -22.37 -5.25 10.23
N TYR A 303 -22.69 -6.27 11.03
CA TYR A 303 -23.87 -7.11 10.85
C TYR A 303 -24.55 -7.35 12.20
N GLU A 304 -25.82 -7.74 12.15
CA GLU A 304 -26.56 -8.14 13.35
C GLU A 304 -26.09 -9.54 13.80
N PRO A 305 -25.48 -9.69 14.99
CA PRO A 305 -24.91 -10.97 15.42
C PRO A 305 -25.96 -12.05 15.72
N GLY A 306 -27.23 -11.65 15.91
CA GLY A 306 -28.31 -12.57 16.21
C GLY A 306 -28.02 -13.43 17.45
N SER A 307 -28.18 -14.74 17.33
CA SER A 307 -28.04 -15.65 18.47
C SER A 307 -26.60 -15.84 18.99
N THR A 308 -25.57 -15.42 18.25
CA THR A 308 -24.19 -15.53 18.75
C THR A 308 -23.94 -14.56 19.91
N PHE A 309 -24.63 -13.42 19.93
CA PHE A 309 -24.50 -12.41 20.99
C PHE A 309 -25.07 -12.87 22.35
N LYS A 310 -25.93 -13.90 22.37
CA LYS A 310 -26.54 -14.41 23.60
C LYS A 310 -25.50 -14.86 24.62
N VAL A 311 -24.34 -15.32 24.16
CA VAL A 311 -23.23 -15.74 25.04
C VAL A 311 -22.77 -14.57 25.91
N ILE A 312 -22.69 -13.36 25.35
CA ILE A 312 -22.31 -12.15 26.08
C ILE A 312 -23.39 -11.79 27.09
N THR A 313 -24.66 -11.81 26.68
CA THR A 313 -25.76 -11.49 27.61
C THR A 313 -25.89 -12.53 28.73
N ALA A 314 -25.72 -13.82 28.41
CA ALA A 314 -25.73 -14.88 29.40
C ALA A 314 -24.59 -14.73 30.42
N ALA A 315 -23.37 -14.42 29.95
CA ALA A 315 -22.23 -14.14 30.82
C ALA A 315 -22.48 -12.93 31.73
N ALA A 316 -23.04 -11.84 31.19
CA ALA A 316 -23.39 -10.66 31.98
C ALA A 316 -24.44 -10.97 33.07
N GLY A 317 -25.40 -11.86 32.77
CA GLY A 317 -26.40 -12.31 33.73
C GLY A 317 -25.80 -13.09 34.89
N LEU A 318 -24.89 -14.02 34.58
CA LEU A 318 -24.18 -14.80 35.58
C LEU A 318 -23.28 -13.90 36.44
N GLU A 319 -22.56 -12.96 35.83
CA GLU A 319 -21.67 -12.02 36.53
C GLU A 319 -22.45 -11.07 37.45
N ALA A 320 -23.61 -10.59 37.01
CA ALA A 320 -24.50 -9.75 37.82
C ALA A 320 -25.21 -10.52 38.94
N GLY A 321 -25.09 -11.86 38.98
CA GLY A 321 -25.76 -12.71 39.96
C GLY A 321 -27.29 -12.74 39.84
N VAL A 322 -27.84 -12.26 38.72
CA VAL A 322 -29.29 -12.19 38.48
C VAL A 322 -29.87 -13.52 38.00
N VAL A 323 -29.00 -14.44 37.59
CA VAL A 323 -29.32 -15.80 37.18
C VAL A 323 -28.26 -16.79 37.67
N THR A 324 -28.67 -18.03 37.95
CA THR A 324 -27.78 -19.16 38.25
C THR A 324 -27.92 -20.27 37.21
N PRO A 325 -26.92 -21.16 37.03
CA PRO A 325 -27.02 -22.29 36.10
C PRO A 325 -28.21 -23.23 36.37
N GLN A 326 -28.73 -23.25 37.60
CA GLN A 326 -29.82 -24.12 38.04
C GLN A 326 -31.20 -23.48 37.92
N ASP A 327 -31.29 -22.17 37.65
CA ASP A 327 -32.56 -21.47 37.54
C ASP A 327 -33.42 -22.07 36.43
N GLN A 328 -34.72 -22.23 36.70
CA GLN A 328 -35.67 -22.82 35.78
C GLN A 328 -36.51 -21.78 35.05
N PHE A 329 -36.66 -21.99 33.76
CA PHE A 329 -37.42 -21.16 32.84
C PHE A 329 -38.41 -22.02 32.06
N SER A 330 -39.54 -21.45 31.66
CA SER A 330 -40.56 -22.14 30.87
C SER A 330 -40.79 -21.42 29.55
N CYS A 331 -40.57 -22.12 28.43
CA CYS A 331 -40.70 -21.61 27.07
C CYS A 331 -41.92 -22.19 26.31
N PRO A 332 -43.04 -21.44 26.23
CA PRO A 332 -44.20 -21.76 25.38
C PRO A 332 -44.04 -21.27 23.93
N GLY A 333 -42.82 -20.92 23.49
CA GLY A 333 -42.53 -20.51 22.12
C GLY A 333 -42.64 -19.00 21.81
N PHE A 334 -43.10 -18.20 22.78
CA PHE A 334 -43.11 -16.73 22.68
C PHE A 334 -43.16 -16.07 24.06
N ILE A 335 -42.93 -14.75 24.09
CA ILE A 335 -43.18 -13.89 25.24
C ILE A 335 -43.79 -12.57 24.77
N MET A 336 -44.70 -12.01 25.59
CA MET A 336 -45.18 -10.64 25.42
C MET A 336 -44.32 -9.72 26.27
N VAL A 337 -43.72 -8.71 25.66
CA VAL A 337 -43.05 -7.60 26.33
C VAL A 337 -43.86 -6.36 25.95
N GLU A 338 -44.60 -5.83 26.92
CA GLU A 338 -45.63 -4.81 26.69
C GLU A 338 -46.64 -5.26 25.61
N ASP A 339 -46.74 -4.52 24.52
CA ASP A 339 -47.62 -4.80 23.37
C ASP A 339 -46.94 -5.67 22.30
N ARG A 340 -45.65 -5.99 22.44
CA ARG A 340 -44.87 -6.69 21.42
C ARG A 340 -44.68 -8.17 21.73
N ARG A 341 -44.99 -9.01 20.74
CA ARG A 341 -44.77 -10.47 20.79
C ARG A 341 -43.38 -10.83 20.27
N ILE A 342 -42.48 -11.22 21.17
CA ILE A 342 -41.16 -11.76 20.82
C ILE A 342 -41.27 -13.28 20.68
N ARG A 343 -40.89 -13.81 19.51
CA ARG A 343 -41.01 -15.24 19.18
C ARG A 343 -39.70 -15.99 19.45
N CYS A 344 -39.83 -17.24 19.88
CA CYS A 344 -38.71 -18.19 19.88
C CYS A 344 -38.54 -18.80 18.49
N HIS A 345 -37.32 -19.26 18.17
CA HIS A 345 -37.08 -20.00 16.92
C HIS A 345 -37.94 -21.28 16.87
N LYS A 346 -38.10 -21.96 18.02
CA LYS A 346 -39.07 -23.03 18.20
C LYS A 346 -40.41 -22.48 18.68
N THR A 347 -41.33 -22.27 17.75
CA THR A 347 -42.65 -21.70 18.02
C THR A 347 -43.56 -22.62 18.82
N THR A 348 -43.31 -23.93 18.82
CA THR A 348 -44.01 -24.92 19.64
C THR A 348 -43.57 -24.91 21.11
N GLY A 349 -42.50 -24.17 21.43
CA GLY A 349 -41.95 -24.07 22.78
C GLY A 349 -40.93 -25.15 23.11
N HIS A 350 -39.99 -24.79 23.98
CA HIS A 350 -39.01 -25.73 24.53
C HIS A 350 -39.48 -26.38 25.84
N GLY A 351 -40.56 -25.88 26.47
CA GLY A 351 -41.02 -26.38 27.75
C GLY A 351 -40.16 -25.85 28.91
N ALA A 352 -40.06 -26.64 29.99
CA ALA A 352 -39.22 -26.30 31.14
C ALA A 352 -37.75 -26.60 30.85
N GLU A 353 -36.89 -25.59 31.02
CA GLU A 353 -35.45 -25.66 30.78
C GLU A 353 -34.71 -24.92 31.88
N ASN A 354 -33.56 -25.42 32.31
CA ASN A 354 -32.65 -24.64 33.14
C ASN A 354 -31.82 -23.64 32.30
N PHE A 355 -31.10 -22.72 32.94
CA PHE A 355 -30.27 -21.70 32.27
C PHE A 355 -29.28 -22.30 31.25
N VAL A 356 -28.66 -23.43 31.60
CA VAL A 356 -27.71 -24.14 30.73
C VAL A 356 -28.43 -24.68 29.48
N GLN A 357 -29.57 -25.34 29.66
CA GLN A 357 -30.41 -25.87 28.57
C GLN A 357 -30.96 -24.74 27.68
N ALA A 358 -31.37 -23.63 28.28
CA ALA A 358 -31.87 -22.47 27.53
C ALA A 358 -30.77 -21.87 26.63
N THR A 359 -29.53 -21.85 27.11
CA THR A 359 -28.37 -21.43 26.33
C THR A 359 -28.05 -22.42 25.21
N MET A 360 -28.03 -23.74 25.52
CA MET A 360 -27.79 -24.81 24.54
C MET A 360 -28.81 -24.81 23.40
N ASN A 361 -30.10 -24.64 23.72
CA ASN A 361 -31.19 -24.63 22.73
C ASN A 361 -31.37 -23.27 22.05
N SER A 362 -30.53 -22.28 22.34
CA SER A 362 -30.69 -20.90 21.87
C SER A 362 -32.14 -20.40 22.05
N CYS A 363 -32.69 -20.61 23.25
CA CYS A 363 -34.03 -20.15 23.58
C CYS A 363 -34.07 -18.61 23.56
N ASN A 364 -35.08 -18.01 22.91
CA ASN A 364 -35.23 -16.54 22.88
C ASN A 364 -36.02 -16.00 24.10
N LYS A 365 -36.67 -16.88 24.88
CA LYS A 365 -37.47 -16.46 26.04
C LYS A 365 -36.57 -16.23 27.28
N LYS A 366 -37.12 -15.46 28.26
CA LYS A 366 -36.70 -15.36 29.68
C LYS A 366 -35.86 -16.57 30.11
N GLY A 367 -34.61 -16.30 30.47
CA GLY A 367 -33.58 -17.32 30.74
C GLY A 367 -32.22 -17.09 30.08
N SER A 368 -32.01 -16.06 29.26
CA SER A 368 -30.64 -15.70 28.81
C SER A 368 -30.43 -14.21 28.51
N ILE A 369 -31.43 -13.51 27.95
CA ILE A 369 -31.27 -12.12 27.51
C ILE A 369 -32.20 -11.13 28.19
N LEU A 370 -33.50 -11.42 28.21
CA LEU A 370 -34.49 -10.42 28.62
C LEU A 370 -34.55 -10.24 30.14
N ASP A 371 -34.25 -11.26 30.94
CA ASP A 371 -34.15 -11.09 32.40
C ASP A 371 -32.83 -10.42 32.79
N VAL A 372 -31.75 -10.64 32.04
CA VAL A 372 -30.48 -9.91 32.23
C VAL A 372 -30.62 -8.46 31.81
N GLN A 373 -31.26 -8.17 30.68
CA GLN A 373 -31.57 -6.80 30.25
C GLN A 373 -32.54 -6.13 31.22
N ASN A 374 -33.64 -6.78 31.63
CA ASN A 374 -34.56 -6.19 32.60
C ASN A 374 -33.92 -5.99 33.98
N ALA A 375 -33.04 -6.89 34.44
CA ALA A 375 -32.32 -6.73 35.70
C ALA A 375 -31.20 -5.66 35.64
N ALA A 376 -30.49 -5.56 34.51
CA ALA A 376 -29.51 -4.50 34.27
C ALA A 376 -30.16 -3.10 34.13
N PHE A 377 -31.33 -3.01 33.48
CA PHE A 377 -32.13 -1.79 33.43
C PHE A 377 -32.79 -1.45 34.77
N ALA A 378 -33.21 -2.44 35.56
CA ALA A 378 -33.72 -2.23 36.92
C ALA A 378 -32.62 -1.75 37.89
N GLY A 379 -31.38 -2.22 37.76
CA GLY A 379 -30.23 -1.74 38.55
C GLY A 379 -29.75 -0.35 38.14
N SER A 380 -29.91 0.04 36.87
CA SER A 380 -29.49 1.36 36.35
C SER A 380 -30.42 2.50 36.78
N PHE A 381 -31.60 2.21 37.32
CA PHE A 381 -32.48 3.23 37.91
C PHE A 381 -32.11 3.63 39.35
N LEU A 382 -31.14 2.96 39.98
CA LEU A 382 -30.66 3.26 41.34
C LEU A 382 -29.40 4.14 41.38
N ILE A 383 -28.88 4.58 40.22
CA ILE A 383 -27.74 5.53 40.14
C ILE A 383 -28.17 6.90 39.57
N LEU A 384 -29.41 7.04 39.12
CA LEU A 384 -30.02 8.34 38.78
C LEU A 384 -31.45 8.46 39.30
N LYS A 385 -31.65 8.21 40.60
CA LYS A 385 -32.48 9.02 41.51
C LYS A 385 -32.42 8.50 42.94
#